data_AF-A0A7J9I3V6-F1
#
_entry.id   AF-A0A7J9I3V6-F1
#
_cell.length_a   1.000
_cell.length_b   1.000
_cell.length_c   1.000
_cell.angle_alpha   90.00
_cell.angle_beta   90.00
_cell.angle_gamma   90.00
#
_symmetry.space_group_name_H-M   'P 1'
#
loop_
_entity.id
_entity.type
_entity.pdbx_description
1 polymer ?
#
loop_
_entity_poly.entity_id
_entity_poly.type
_entity_poly.pdbx_seq_one_letter_code
_entity_poly.pdbx_strand_id
1 'polypeptide(L)' 'MEKIQHNHVQAKGLKLHVAQIGTGPKVVVFLHGFPEIWYSWRHQMVA' A
#
# COMPACT_ATOMS: atom_id res chain seq x y z
N MET A 1 -10.21 3.13 -8.38
CA MET A 1 -8.79 2.75 -8.22
C MET A 1 -7.83 3.80 -8.70
N GLU A 2 -8.19 4.67 -9.65
CA GLU A 2 -7.33 5.74 -10.19
C GLU A 2 -6.72 6.68 -9.14
N LYS A 3 -7.28 6.74 -7.91
CA LYS A 3 -6.73 7.54 -6.79
C LYS A 3 -5.65 6.81 -5.98
N ILE A 4 -5.52 5.49 -6.12
CA ILE A 4 -4.47 4.73 -5.45
C ILE A 4 -3.17 4.96 -6.22
N GLN A 5 -2.20 5.58 -5.55
CA GLN A 5 -0.90 5.86 -6.12
C GLN A 5 0.00 4.66 -5.92
N HIS A 6 0.76 4.35 -6.97
CA HIS A 6 1.72 3.25 -6.98
C HIS A 6 3.12 3.83 -7.04
N ASN A 7 3.97 3.45 -6.09
CA ASN A 7 5.36 3.87 -6.08
C ASN A 7 6.28 2.72 -5.66
N HIS A 8 7.58 2.93 -5.78
CA HIS A 8 8.58 2.05 -5.21
C HIS A 8 9.38 2.78 -4.14
N VAL A 9 9.62 2.09 -3.03
CA VAL A 9 10.46 2.58 -1.95
C VAL A 9 11.67 1.66 -1.78
N GLN A 10 12.83 2.26 -1.53
CA GLN A 10 14.03 1.53 -1.15
C GLN A 10 14.03 1.32 0.37
N ALA A 11 14.05 0.06 0.80
CA ALA A 11 14.10 -0.29 2.22
C ALA A 11 15.05 -1.47 2.41
N LYS A 12 16.12 -1.27 3.20
CA LYS A 12 17.12 -2.31 3.51
C LYS A 12 17.65 -3.06 2.26
N GLY A 13 17.88 -2.33 1.16
CA GLY A 13 18.37 -2.89 -0.10
C GLY A 13 17.30 -3.55 -0.98
N LEU A 14 16.03 -3.58 -0.56
CA LEU A 14 14.91 -4.08 -1.34
C LEU A 14 14.12 -2.92 -1.96
N LYS A 15 13.77 -3.07 -3.23
CA LYS A 15 12.83 -2.18 -3.92
C LYS A 15 11.41 -2.72 -3.74
N LEU A 16 10.67 -2.14 -2.81
CA LEU A 16 9.31 -2.56 -2.48
C LEU A 16 8.28 -1.75 -3.27
N HIS A 17 7.32 -2.43 -3.89
CA HIS A 17 6.14 -1.77 -4.46
C HIS A 17 5.16 -1.39 -3.35
N VAL A 18 4.72 -0.14 -3.33
CA VAL A 18 3.77 0.41 -2.35
C VAL A 18 2.58 0.99 -3.08
N ALA A 19 1.38 0.56 -2.67
CA ALA A 19 0.11 1.16 -3.05
C ALA A 19 -0.38 2.03 -1.89
N GLN A 20 -0.64 3.30 -2.14
CA GLN A 20 -1.00 4.29 -1.11
C GLN A 20 -2.16 5.17 -1.55
N ILE A 21 -2.94 5.65 -0.60
CA ILE A 21 -4.03 6.60 -0.82
C ILE A 21 -4.27 7.42 0.46
N GLY A 22 -4.76 8.64 0.29
CA GLY A 22 -5.01 9.58 1.38
C GLY A 22 -3.78 10.44 1.72
N THR A 23 -3.99 11.39 2.62
CA THR A 23 -2.97 12.30 3.13
C THR A 23 -3.20 12.52 4.63
N GLY A 24 -2.16 12.95 5.36
CA GLY A 24 -2.29 13.33 6.77
C GLY A 24 -1.23 12.68 7.69
N PRO A 25 -1.23 13.06 8.98
CA PRO A 25 -0.21 12.62 9.93
C PRO A 25 -0.44 11.22 10.51
N LYS A 26 -1.66 10.68 10.42
CA LYS A 26 -2.00 9.32 10.91
C LYS A 26 -1.82 8.32 9.76
N VAL A 27 -0.87 7.40 9.90
CA VAL A 27 -0.54 6.40 8.88
C VAL A 27 -1.02 5.02 9.33
N VAL A 28 -1.69 4.31 8.44
CA VAL A 28 -2.03 2.88 8.60
C VAL A 28 -1.18 2.08 7.62
N VAL A 29 -0.52 1.03 8.10
CA VAL A 29 0.29 0.13 7.28
C VAL A 29 -0.45 -1.20 7.12
N PHE A 30 -0.74 -1.56 5.88
CA PHE A 30 -1.36 -2.85 5.55
C PHE A 30 -0.29 -3.86 5.14
N LEU A 31 -0.34 -5.05 5.73
CA LEU A 31 0.52 -6.18 5.39
C LEU A 31 -0.39 -7.31 4.90
N HIS A 32 -0.14 -7.81 3.69
CA HIS A 32 -0.91 -8.90 3.12
C HIS A 32 -0.38 -10.26 3.60
N GLY A 33 -1.22 -11.30 3.51
CA GLY A 33 -0.83 -12.67 3.81
C GLY A 33 -0.30 -13.41 2.59
N PHE A 34 -0.32 -14.74 2.68
CA PHE A 34 -0.09 -15.66 1.57
C PHE A 34 -1.43 -16.31 1.17
N PRO A 35 -1.74 -16.48 -0.13
CA PRO A 35 -1.01 -16.03 -1.33
C PRO A 35 -1.55 -14.70 -1.88
N GLU A 36 -1.38 -13.62 -1.12
CA GLU A 36 -2.02 -12.33 -1.40
C GLU A 36 -1.04 -11.26 -1.90
N ILE A 37 -1.60 -10.12 -2.34
CA ILE A 37 -0.88 -8.89 -2.66
C ILE A 37 -1.61 -7.68 -2.07
N TRP A 38 -1.05 -6.47 -2.21
CA TRP A 38 -1.66 -5.21 -1.72
C TRP A 38 -3.16 -5.08 -2.05
N TYR A 39 -3.58 -5.62 -3.20
CA TYR A 39 -4.94 -5.55 -3.72
C TYR A 39 -6.00 -6.20 -2.83
N SER A 40 -5.61 -7.11 -1.92
CA SER A 40 -6.51 -7.64 -0.88
C SER A 40 -7.09 -6.54 0.01
N TRP A 41 -6.33 -5.45 0.21
CA TRP A 41 -6.73 -4.31 1.04
C TRP A 41 -7.49 -3.20 0.32
N ARG A 42 -7.83 -3.37 -0.97
CA ARG A 42 -8.44 -2.32 -1.81
C ARG A 42 -9.72 -1.70 -1.23
N HIS A 43 -10.47 -2.46 -0.43
CA HIS A 43 -11.71 -1.99 0.18
C HIS A 43 -11.43 -1.11 1.41
N GLN A 44 -10.49 -1.52 2.25
CA GLN A 44 -10.07 -0.77 3.44
C GLN A 44 -9.32 0.52 3.06
N MET A 45 -8.62 0.51 1.93
CA MET A 45 -7.91 1.68 1.42
C MET A 45 -8.85 2.81 0.95
N VAL A 46 -10.08 2.49 0.53
CA VAL A 46 -11.05 3.48 0.01
C VAL A 46 -12.23 3.77 0.94
N ALA A 47 -12.25 3.11 2.11
CA ALA A 47 -13.24 3.33 3.16
C ALA A 47 -12.94 4.62 3.92
#